data_AF-A0A2S1JS84-F1
#
_entry.id   AF-A0A2S1JS84-F1
#
_cell.length_a   1.000
_cell.length_b   1.000
_cell.length_c   1.000
_cell.angle_alpha   90.00
_cell.angle_beta   90.00
_cell.angle_gamma   90.00
#
_symmetry.space_group_name_H-M   'P 1'
#
loop_
_entity.id
_entity.type
_entity.pdbx_description
1 polymer ?
#
loop_
_entity_poly.entity_id
_entity_poly.type
_entity_poly.pdbx_seq_one_letter_code
_entity_poly.pdbx_strand_id
1 'polypeptide(L)'
;MNAWGQVEQETYGNGLVTTRTYNPDTGRLETIKTGGGAIQNNEYQWRSNGTLEGRLSYSSVDVLQKQEDFSYDGLNRLTSASLVVGGDRVLSTQYDKLGNILSKSSSVATDAQVADYQYGEFGNAGPVIPPYRYPYRWKMTIVPETTDQYERENS
;
A
#
# COMPACT_ATOMS: atom_id res chain seq x y z
N MET A 1 -6.11 -16.58 24.27
CA MET A 1 -6.10 -17.15 22.92
C MET A 1 -7.47 -17.76 22.76
N ASN A 2 -8.20 -17.36 21.73
CA ASN A 2 -9.60 -17.77 21.56
C ASN A 2 -9.72 -19.21 21.04
N ALA A 3 -10.96 -19.70 20.92
CA ALA A 3 -11.27 -21.04 20.42
C ALA A 3 -10.77 -21.32 18.98
N TRP A 4 -10.39 -20.28 18.24
CA TRP A 4 -9.90 -20.35 16.87
C TRP A 4 -8.37 -20.27 16.81
N GLY A 5 -7.68 -20.31 17.96
CA GLY A 5 -6.22 -20.23 18.05
C GLY A 5 -5.67 -18.82 17.89
N GLN A 6 -6.51 -17.78 17.95
CA GLN A 6 -6.08 -16.39 17.75
C GLN A 6 -5.67 -15.75 19.09
N VAL A 7 -4.58 -14.99 19.09
CA VAL A 7 -4.07 -14.32 20.29
C VAL A 7 -4.94 -13.10 20.62
N GLU A 8 -5.54 -13.11 21.81
CA GLU A 8 -6.38 -12.02 22.33
C GLU A 8 -5.60 -11.05 23.21
N GLN A 9 -4.50 -11.50 23.80
CA GLN A 9 -3.64 -10.66 24.63
C GLN A 9 -2.19 -11.08 24.46
N GLU A 10 -1.32 -10.08 24.35
CA GLU A 10 0.12 -10.26 24.22
C GLU A 10 0.83 -9.18 25.04
N THR A 11 1.82 -9.58 25.84
CA THR A 11 2.68 -8.67 26.59
C THR A 11 4.06 -8.66 25.95
N TYR A 12 4.53 -7.48 25.56
CA TYR A 12 5.85 -7.30 24.96
C TYR A 12 6.95 -7.12 26.01
N GLY A 13 8.21 -7.29 25.60
CA GLY A 13 9.37 -7.14 26.48
C GLY A 13 9.56 -5.74 27.09
N ASN A 14 8.90 -4.73 26.54
CA ASN A 14 8.85 -3.37 27.09
C ASN A 14 7.67 -3.15 28.07
N GLY A 15 6.94 -4.20 28.44
CA GLY A 15 5.80 -4.15 29.36
C GLY A 15 4.49 -3.66 28.75
N LEU A 16 4.47 -3.22 27.47
CA LEU A 16 3.22 -2.89 26.80
C LEU A 16 2.38 -4.14 26.58
N VAL A 17 1.09 -4.03 26.88
CA VAL A 17 0.10 -5.06 26.63
C VAL A 17 -0.74 -4.66 25.43
N THR A 18 -0.89 -5.59 24.49
CA THR A 18 -1.85 -5.48 23.39
C THR A 18 -3.00 -6.43 23.63
N THR A 19 -4.22 -5.92 23.55
CA THR A 19 -5.45 -6.71 23.58
C THR A 19 -6.15 -6.64 22.24
N ARG A 20 -6.69 -7.77 21.77
CA ARG A 20 -7.36 -7.92 20.48
C ARG A 20 -8.70 -8.59 20.69
N THR A 21 -9.72 -8.11 20.00
CA THR A 21 -11.05 -8.75 19.96
C THR A 21 -11.34 -9.22 18.55
N TYR A 22 -12.12 -10.29 18.45
CA TYR A 22 -12.45 -10.91 17.17
C TYR A 22 -13.93 -11.22 17.13
N ASN A 23 -14.50 -11.06 15.94
CA ASN A 23 -15.85 -11.48 15.63
C ASN A 23 -15.97 -13.01 15.79
N PRO A 24 -16.91 -13.53 16.59
CA PRO A 24 -16.98 -14.96 16.90
C PRO A 24 -17.44 -15.83 15.72
N ASP A 25 -18.17 -15.26 14.76
CA ASP A 25 -18.73 -16.00 13.62
C ASP A 25 -17.77 -16.05 12.43
N THR A 26 -16.94 -15.01 12.27
CA THR A 26 -16.05 -14.85 11.11
C THR A 26 -14.56 -14.93 11.46
N GLY A 27 -14.22 -14.85 12.75
CA GLY A 27 -12.83 -14.80 13.25
C GLY A 27 -12.09 -13.53 12.87
N ARG A 28 -12.77 -12.51 12.34
CA ARG A 28 -12.13 -11.27 11.89
C ARG A 28 -11.84 -10.38 13.08
N LEU A 29 -10.68 -9.73 13.04
CA LEU A 29 -10.27 -8.77 14.05
C LEU A 29 -11.24 -7.59 14.10
N GLU A 30 -11.79 -7.28 15.27
CA GLU A 30 -12.69 -6.15 15.47
C GLU A 30 -11.95 -4.98 16.12
N THR A 31 -11.16 -5.23 17.17
CA THR A 31 -10.39 -4.16 17.84
C THR A 31 -8.96 -4.56 18.19
N ILE A 32 -8.07 -3.58 18.22
CA ILE A 32 -6.72 -3.69 18.81
C ILE A 32 -6.50 -2.49 19.73
N LYS A 33 -6.15 -2.76 21.00
CA LYS A 33 -5.71 -1.74 21.96
C LYS A 33 -4.33 -2.09 22.49
N THR A 34 -3.40 -1.15 22.43
CA THR A 34 -2.03 -1.30 22.97
C THR A 34 -1.77 -0.25 24.04
N GLY A 35 -1.22 -0.67 25.18
CA GLY A 35 -1.00 0.20 26.32
C GLY A 35 -2.31 0.79 26.86
N GLY A 36 -3.37 -0.02 26.90
CA GLY A 36 -4.71 0.42 27.30
C GLY A 36 -5.37 1.41 26.34
N GLY A 37 -4.89 1.51 25.09
CA GLY A 37 -5.41 2.45 24.10
C GLY A 37 -4.57 3.71 23.90
N ALA A 38 -3.58 3.96 24.78
CA ALA A 38 -2.75 5.15 24.70
C ALA A 38 -1.73 5.13 23.55
N ILE A 39 -1.31 3.94 23.11
CA ILE A 39 -0.37 3.78 21.99
C ILE A 39 -1.09 3.46 20.69
N GLN A 40 -2.14 2.63 20.78
CA GLN A 40 -2.98 2.24 19.65
C GLN A 40 -4.37 1.92 20.20
N ASN A 41 -5.40 2.44 19.53
CA ASN A 41 -6.79 2.12 19.82
C ASN A 41 -7.54 2.11 18.50
N ASN A 42 -7.60 0.95 17.85
CA ASN A 42 -8.17 0.80 16.51
C ASN A 42 -9.38 -0.13 16.55
N GLU A 43 -10.38 0.22 15.74
CA GLU A 43 -11.53 -0.63 15.40
C GLU A 43 -11.53 -0.87 13.88
N TYR A 44 -11.93 -2.08 13.47
CA TYR A 44 -11.92 -2.55 12.09
C TYR A 44 -13.30 -3.03 11.70
N GLN A 45 -13.79 -2.50 10.59
CA GLN A 45 -15.09 -2.83 10.03
C GLN A 45 -14.87 -3.61 8.74
N TRP A 46 -15.60 -4.71 8.56
CA TRP A 46 -15.39 -5.64 7.46
C TRP A 46 -16.67 -5.86 6.66
N ARG A 47 -16.54 -5.90 5.33
CA ARG A 47 -17.65 -6.32 4.46
C ARG A 47 -17.81 -7.83 4.51
N SER A 48 -18.99 -8.34 4.16
CA SER A 48 -19.27 -9.78 4.13
C SER A 48 -18.25 -10.57 3.30
N ASN A 49 -17.81 -10.02 2.16
CA ASN A 49 -16.80 -10.62 1.28
C ASN A 49 -15.36 -10.66 1.85
N GLY A 50 -15.12 -10.09 3.04
CA GLY A 50 -13.80 -10.12 3.70
C GLY A 50 -12.90 -8.93 3.39
N THR A 51 -13.35 -7.99 2.57
CA THR A 51 -12.63 -6.74 2.39
C THR A 51 -12.81 -5.83 3.60
N LEU A 52 -11.77 -5.09 3.96
CA LEU A 52 -11.84 -4.10 5.05
C LEU A 52 -12.71 -2.94 4.56
N GLU A 53 -13.78 -2.63 5.26
CA GLU A 53 -14.65 -1.50 4.93
C GLU A 53 -14.07 -0.19 5.46
N GLY A 54 -13.68 -0.20 6.73
CA GLY A 54 -13.20 0.98 7.41
C GLY A 54 -12.31 0.65 8.59
N ARG A 55 -11.52 1.66 8.99
CA ARG A 55 -10.70 1.64 10.19
C ARG A 55 -10.95 2.93 10.97
N LEU A 56 -11.29 2.78 12.24
CA LEU A 56 -11.44 3.86 13.19
C LEU A 56 -10.24 3.84 14.13
N SER A 57 -9.68 5.01 14.43
CA SER A 57 -8.65 5.16 15.46
C SER A 57 -9.10 6.18 16.48
N TYR A 58 -8.95 5.83 17.75
CA TYR A 58 -9.39 6.63 18.88
C TYR A 58 -8.20 7.09 19.71
N SER A 59 -8.43 8.09 20.55
CA SER A 59 -7.52 8.43 21.64
C SER A 59 -7.60 7.40 22.78
N SER A 60 -6.78 7.60 23.82
CA SER A 60 -6.85 6.79 25.05
C SER A 60 -8.16 6.94 25.83
N VAL A 61 -8.94 7.98 25.55
CA VAL A 61 -10.23 8.27 26.19
C VAL A 61 -11.40 8.03 25.23
N ASP A 62 -11.21 7.13 24.26
CA ASP A 62 -12.21 6.66 23.28
C ASP A 62 -12.87 7.79 22.45
N VAL A 63 -12.15 8.90 22.24
CA VAL A 63 -12.57 9.96 21.30
C VAL A 63 -12.05 9.61 19.90
N LEU A 64 -12.93 9.55 18.91
CA LEU A 64 -12.55 9.30 17.52
C LEU A 64 -11.57 10.37 17.02
N GLN A 65 -10.41 9.93 16.54
CA GLN A 65 -9.36 10.81 16.01
C GLN A 65 -9.20 10.68 14.51
N LYS A 66 -9.39 9.46 13.97
CA LYS A 66 -9.29 9.18 12.54
C LYS A 66 -10.33 8.16 12.12
N GLN A 67 -10.83 8.34 10.91
CA GLN A 67 -11.67 7.37 10.23
C GLN A 67 -11.19 7.25 8.80
N GLU A 68 -10.86 6.03 8.40
CA GLU A 68 -10.46 5.67 7.05
C GLU A 68 -11.49 4.73 6.43
N ASP A 69 -11.95 5.03 5.22
CA ASP A 69 -12.85 4.18 4.44
C ASP A 69 -12.12 3.60 3.22
N PHE A 70 -12.36 2.33 2.92
CA PHE A 70 -11.66 1.60 1.86
C PHE A 70 -12.63 1.10 0.79
N SER A 71 -12.27 1.35 -0.48
CA SER A 71 -13.02 0.91 -1.65
C SER A 71 -12.19 -0.02 -2.53
N TYR A 72 -12.87 -0.94 -3.21
CA TYR A 72 -12.27 -1.99 -4.00
C TYR A 72 -12.94 -2.10 -5.36
N ASP A 73 -12.22 -2.65 -6.34
CA ASP A 73 -12.82 -3.08 -7.59
C ASP A 73 -13.47 -4.48 -7.50
N GLY A 74 -14.08 -4.94 -8.58
CA GLY A 74 -14.74 -6.25 -8.64
C GLY A 74 -13.81 -7.46 -8.47
N LEU A 75 -12.48 -7.25 -8.46
CA LEU A 75 -11.47 -8.27 -8.19
C LEU A 75 -10.93 -8.18 -6.75
N ASN A 76 -11.58 -7.40 -5.88
CA ASN A 76 -11.17 -7.11 -4.51
C ASN A 76 -9.78 -6.45 -4.39
N ARG A 77 -9.36 -5.67 -5.40
CA ARG A 77 -8.13 -4.86 -5.32
C ARG A 77 -8.48 -3.48 -4.78
N LEU A 78 -7.68 -2.94 -3.86
CA LEU A 78 -7.90 -1.63 -3.23
C LEU A 78 -7.77 -0.52 -4.26
N THR A 79 -8.83 0.24 -4.50
CA THR A 79 -8.87 1.36 -5.45
C THR A 79 -8.86 2.72 -4.76
N SER A 80 -9.35 2.81 -3.53
CA SER A 80 -9.35 4.07 -2.76
C SER A 80 -9.22 3.83 -1.25
N ALA A 81 -8.45 4.66 -0.58
CA ALA A 81 -8.41 4.82 0.87
C ALA A 81 -8.67 6.30 1.21
N SER A 82 -9.77 6.57 1.89
CA SER A 82 -10.24 7.93 2.21
C SER A 82 -10.17 8.18 3.70
N LEU A 83 -9.37 9.14 4.14
CA LEU A 83 -9.37 9.67 5.50
C LEU A 83 -10.47 10.74 5.59
N VAL A 84 -11.56 10.43 6.29
CA VAL A 84 -12.74 11.30 6.43
C VAL A 84 -12.81 12.00 7.79
N VAL A 85 -11.99 11.56 8.76
CA VAL A 85 -11.78 12.25 10.05
C VAL A 85 -10.28 12.30 10.32
N GLY A 86 -9.78 13.40 10.89
CA GLY A 86 -8.36 13.56 11.23
C GLY A 86 -7.48 14.09 10.08
N GLY A 87 -8.12 14.62 9.03
CA GLY A 87 -7.51 15.27 7.87
C GLY A 87 -8.12 14.75 6.56
N ASP A 88 -8.67 15.63 5.73
CA ASP A 88 -9.30 15.20 4.47
C ASP A 88 -8.23 14.78 3.46
N ARG A 89 -8.18 13.48 3.17
CA ARG A 89 -7.20 12.91 2.24
C ARG A 89 -7.77 11.68 1.55
N VAL A 90 -7.66 11.63 0.22
CA VAL A 90 -8.03 10.46 -0.57
C VAL A 90 -6.81 9.97 -1.32
N LEU A 91 -6.44 8.71 -1.11
CA LEU A 91 -5.44 8.00 -1.88
C LEU A 91 -6.13 7.08 -2.87
N SER A 92 -5.83 7.22 -4.16
CA SER A 92 -6.41 6.38 -5.22
C SER A 92 -5.34 5.51 -5.86
N THR A 93 -5.69 4.29 -6.23
CA THR A 93 -4.82 3.36 -6.97
C THR A 93 -5.58 2.80 -8.18
N GLN A 94 -4.95 2.85 -9.34
CA GLN A 94 -5.49 2.28 -10.57
C GLN A 94 -4.70 1.06 -10.99
N TYR A 95 -5.36 0.11 -11.67
CA TYR A 95 -4.74 -1.12 -12.12
C TYR A 95 -5.08 -1.41 -13.58
N ASP A 96 -4.18 -2.13 -14.26
CA ASP A 96 -4.49 -2.76 -15.52
C ASP A 96 -5.31 -4.05 -15.32
N LYS A 97 -5.60 -4.72 -16.44
CA LYS A 97 -6.34 -5.99 -16.46
C LYS A 97 -5.57 -7.16 -15.84
N LEU A 98 -4.24 -7.06 -15.77
CA LEU A 98 -3.36 -8.11 -15.25
C LEU A 98 -3.06 -7.95 -13.75
N GLY A 99 -3.36 -6.79 -13.15
CA GLY A 99 -3.08 -6.52 -11.74
C GLY A 99 -1.94 -5.55 -11.49
N ASN A 100 -1.31 -5.00 -12.51
CA ASN A 100 -0.25 -4.02 -12.35
C ASN A 100 -0.84 -2.67 -11.95
N ILE A 101 -0.21 -1.99 -10.99
CA ILE A 101 -0.64 -0.66 -10.54
C ILE A 101 -0.26 0.35 -11.62
N LEU A 102 -1.22 0.95 -12.32
CA LEU A 102 -0.96 1.98 -13.33
C LEU A 102 -0.58 3.33 -12.71
N SER A 103 -1.23 3.71 -11.62
CA SER A 103 -0.99 4.99 -10.96
C SER A 103 -1.42 4.95 -9.51
N LYS A 104 -0.79 5.83 -8.71
CA LYS A 104 -1.24 6.21 -7.38
C LYS A 104 -1.38 7.72 -7.34
N SER A 105 -2.49 8.22 -6.82
CA SER A 105 -2.74 9.66 -6.66
C SER A 105 -3.22 10.00 -5.26
N SER A 106 -3.07 11.27 -4.89
CA SER A 106 -3.55 11.83 -3.64
C SER A 106 -4.35 13.10 -3.91
N SER A 107 -5.40 13.34 -3.11
CA SER A 107 -6.08 14.64 -3.07
C SER A 107 -5.23 15.73 -2.43
N VAL A 108 -4.12 15.37 -1.76
CA VAL A 108 -3.20 16.29 -1.09
C VAL A 108 -1.93 16.46 -1.93
N ALA A 109 -1.72 17.65 -2.47
CA ALA A 109 -0.64 17.93 -3.44
C ALA A 109 0.78 17.76 -2.88
N THR A 110 0.97 17.86 -1.56
CA THR A 110 2.28 17.72 -0.91
C THR A 110 2.67 16.26 -0.63
N ASP A 111 1.81 15.30 -0.96
CA ASP A 111 2.12 13.89 -0.81
C ASP A 111 3.15 13.44 -1.85
N ALA A 112 4.36 13.14 -1.37
CA ALA A 112 5.48 12.73 -2.23
C ALA A 112 5.37 11.31 -2.82
N GLN A 113 4.36 10.52 -2.43
CA GLN A 113 4.17 9.13 -2.90
C GLN A 113 2.98 9.00 -3.86
N VAL A 114 2.90 9.94 -4.79
CA VAL A 114 1.96 9.96 -5.92
C VAL A 114 2.81 9.77 -7.19
N ALA A 115 2.59 8.66 -7.90
CA ALA A 115 3.43 8.27 -9.02
C ALA A 115 2.62 7.49 -10.07
N ASP A 116 2.95 7.74 -11.33
CA ASP A 116 2.55 6.92 -12.46
C ASP A 116 3.60 5.82 -12.69
N TYR A 117 3.13 4.63 -13.02
CA TYR A 117 3.99 3.46 -13.24
C TYR A 117 3.81 2.96 -14.67
N GLN A 118 4.92 2.65 -15.31
CA GLN A 118 4.94 2.02 -16.63
C GLN A 118 5.50 0.61 -16.51
N TYR A 119 4.98 -0.31 -17.30
CA TYR A 119 5.42 -1.70 -17.34
C TYR A 119 5.81 -2.05 -18.77
N GLY A 120 6.78 -2.94 -18.94
CA GLY A 120 7.14 -3.45 -20.27
C GLY A 120 6.02 -4.29 -20.89
N GLU A 121 6.06 -4.48 -22.22
CA GLU A 121 5.03 -5.18 -23.01
C GLU A 121 4.66 -6.58 -22.50
N PHE A 122 5.50 -7.21 -21.69
CA PHE A 122 5.29 -8.56 -21.15
C PHE A 122 4.69 -8.61 -19.74
N GLY A 123 4.20 -7.49 -19.20
CA GLY A 123 3.27 -7.44 -18.06
C GLY A 123 3.80 -7.88 -16.69
N ASN A 124 5.01 -8.46 -16.60
CA ASN A 124 5.57 -9.04 -15.37
C ASN A 124 6.96 -8.49 -15.01
N ALA A 125 7.57 -7.63 -15.83
CA ALA A 125 8.75 -6.88 -15.41
C ALA A 125 8.25 -5.71 -14.59
N GLY A 126 8.63 -5.65 -13.30
CA GLY A 126 8.17 -4.63 -12.35
C GLY A 126 8.29 -3.18 -12.86
N PRO A 127 7.71 -2.22 -12.14
CA PRO A 127 7.53 -0.87 -12.63
C PRO A 127 8.84 -0.27 -13.16
N VAL A 128 8.83 0.11 -14.44
CA VAL A 128 9.89 0.87 -15.08
C VAL A 128 9.70 2.32 -14.66
N ILE A 129 10.66 2.84 -13.90
CA ILE A 129 10.71 4.26 -13.55
C ILE A 129 10.94 5.03 -14.85
N PRO A 130 10.14 6.07 -15.18
CA PRO A 130 10.37 6.86 -16.37
C PRO A 130 11.80 7.45 -16.29
N PRO A 131 12.62 7.33 -17.35
CA PRO A 131 13.95 7.94 -17.33
C PRO A 131 13.77 9.45 -17.15
N TYR A 132 14.42 10.01 -16.13
CA TYR A 132 14.60 11.45 -16.00
C TYR A 132 15.04 11.98 -17.37
N ARG A 133 14.24 12.87 -17.96
CA ARG A 133 14.46 13.38 -19.30
C ARG A 133 15.61 14.38 -19.27
N TYR A 134 16.85 13.90 -19.19
CA TYR A 134 18.02 14.74 -19.38
C TYR A 134 18.09 15.18 -20.86
N PRO A 135 18.36 16.47 -21.15
CA PRO A 135 18.23 17.05 -22.49
C PRO A 135 19.30 16.59 -23.51
N TYR A 136 20.12 15.59 -23.19
CA TYR A 136 21.15 15.09 -24.10
C TYR A 136 20.87 13.65 -24.49
N ARG A 137 20.53 13.45 -25.77
CA ARG A 137 20.32 12.13 -26.38
C ARG A 137 21.68 11.50 -26.69
N TRP A 138 22.11 10.54 -25.88
CA TRP A 138 23.16 9.61 -26.29
C TRP A 138 22.50 8.47 -27.07
N LYS A 139 22.79 8.37 -28.37
CA LYS A 139 22.41 7.19 -29.15
C LYS A 139 23.37 6.06 -28.76
N MET A 140 22.90 5.09 -27.99
CA MET A 140 23.62 3.83 -27.83
C MET A 140 23.24 2.91 -29.00
N THR A 141 24.09 2.85 -30.02
CA THR A 141 24.00 1.82 -31.06
C THR A 141 24.64 0.56 -30.50
N ILE A 142 23.84 -0.47 -30.23
CA ILE A 142 24.37 -1.78 -29.86
C ILE A 142 24.85 -2.45 -31.15
N VAL A 143 26.17 -2.60 -31.28
CA VAL A 143 26.79 -3.40 -32.34
C VAL A 143 26.98 -4.82 -31.81
N PRO A 144 26.50 -5.88 -32.48
CA PRO A 144 26.72 -7.25 -32.04
C PRO A 144 28.21 -7.62 -32.19
N GLU A 145 28.80 -8.17 -31.14
CA GLU A 145 30.20 -8.63 -31.11
C GLU A 145 30.42 -9.78 -32.11
N THR A 146 31.32 -9.56 -33.08
CA THR A 146 32.19 -10.63 -33.59
C THR A 146 33.57 -10.06 -33.90
N THR A 147 34.54 -10.44 -33.06
CA THR A 147 35.99 -10.54 -33.32
C THR A 147 36.74 -9.25 -33.69
N ASP A 148 37.62 -8.81 -32.78
CA ASP A 148 38.61 -7.76 -33.00
C ASP A 148 39.48 -8.03 -34.23
N GLN A 149 39.49 -7.09 -35.19
CA GLN A 149 40.60 -6.88 -36.11
C GLN A 149 40.87 -5.36 -36.16
N TYR A 150 42.08 -4.96 -35.79
CA TYR A 150 42.56 -3.59 -35.91
C TYR A 150 42.91 -3.29 -37.36
N GLU A 151 42.19 -2.36 -38.00
CA GLU A 151 42.69 -1.67 -39.18
C GLU A 151 42.61 -0.15 -38.99
N ARG A 152 43.75 0.52 -39.22
CA ARG A 152 43.84 1.97 -39.33
C ARG A 152 43.47 2.34 -40.76
N GLU A 153 42.58 3.30 -40.94
CA GLU A 153 42.51 4.06 -42.18
C GLU A 153 42.87 5.52 -41.96
N ASN A 154 43.94 5.91 -42.65
CA ASN A 154 44.34 7.29 -42.91
C ASN A 154 43.50 7.82 -44.08
N SER A 155 42.72 8.88 -43.85
CA SER A 155 42.87 10.22 -44.44
C SER A 155 41.54 10.98 -44.41
#